data_AF-A0A2M6UBP5-F1
#
_entry.id   AF-A0A2M6UBP5-F1
#
_cell.length_a   1.000
_cell.length_b   1.000
_cell.length_c   1.000
_cell.angle_alpha   90.00
_cell.angle_beta   90.00
_cell.angle_gamma   90.00
#
_symmetry.space_group_name_H-M   'P 1'
#
loop_
_entity.id
_entity.type
_entity.pdbx_description
1 polymer ?
#
loop_
_entity_poly.entity_id
_entity_poly.type
_entity_poly.pdbx_seq_one_letter_code
_entity_poly.pdbx_strand_id
1 'polypeptide(L)'
;MLASPVLAEEYITHPRWDLTPGVVRDISVTQICRTKWGEDARGVTAAMKQNVIDAYRFDVNQCPLTTFRGKRVRRLEIDHLIPRSIGGADEEANLWPQCYEQVRPDKNEQENGAHKKDRLETYIHAELCRNPSDELLAEYQTKIRSDWISFYHEIYADEMELVPAREIFMPVKTIRHVSVRKGVSKKTVVAKKRRHADALTKHRQAKAKKRKAKPAG
;
A
#
# COMPACT_ATOMS: atom_id res chain seq x y z
N MET A 1 3.45 20.98 -34.08
CA MET A 1 2.33 20.55 -33.22
C MET A 1 2.86 20.45 -31.81
N LEU A 2 2.42 21.31 -30.91
CA LEU A 2 2.77 21.22 -29.50
C LEU A 2 1.88 20.17 -28.87
N ALA A 3 2.46 19.07 -28.40
CA ALA A 3 1.74 18.08 -27.61
C ALA A 3 1.26 18.78 -26.34
N SER A 4 -0.07 18.91 -26.18
CA SER A 4 -0.64 19.37 -24.92
C SER A 4 -0.25 18.36 -23.84
N PRO A 5 0.28 18.80 -22.69
CA PRO A 5 0.45 17.90 -21.57
C PRO A 5 -0.93 17.35 -21.23
N VAL A 6 -1.04 16.02 -21.20
CA VAL A 6 -2.18 15.35 -20.57
C VAL A 6 -2.14 15.80 -19.13
N LEU A 7 -3.02 16.74 -18.76
CA LEU A 7 -3.25 17.06 -17.36
C LEU A 7 -3.62 15.72 -16.72
N ALA A 8 -2.81 15.26 -15.76
CA ALA A 8 -3.23 14.16 -14.90
C ALA A 8 -4.59 14.58 -14.35
N GLU A 9 -5.63 13.84 -14.72
CA GLU A 9 -7.00 14.17 -14.35
C GLU A 9 -7.05 14.12 -12.82
N GLU A 10 -7.15 15.28 -12.19
CA GLU A 10 -7.04 15.42 -10.73
C GLU A 10 -8.39 15.01 -10.13
N TYR A 11 -8.52 13.73 -9.78
CA TYR A 11 -9.70 13.19 -9.09
C TYR A 11 -9.52 13.29 -7.57
N ILE A 12 -10.61 13.10 -6.83
CA ILE A 12 -10.58 13.13 -5.37
C ILE A 12 -9.66 12.01 -4.85
N THR A 13 -8.59 12.42 -4.17
CA THR A 13 -7.61 11.53 -3.53
C THR A 13 -7.68 11.56 -2.00
N HIS A 14 -8.44 12.50 -1.43
CA HIS A 14 -8.61 12.64 0.01
C HIS A 14 -10.08 12.77 0.39
N PRO A 15 -10.49 12.23 1.55
CA PRO A 15 -11.81 12.54 2.10
C PRO A 15 -11.91 14.03 2.48
N ARG A 16 -13.14 14.55 2.55
CA ARG A 16 -13.38 15.82 3.22
C ARG A 16 -13.56 15.56 4.71
N TRP A 17 -12.75 16.22 5.53
CA TRP A 17 -12.72 16.00 6.98
C TRP A 17 -14.05 16.32 7.69
N ASP A 18 -14.87 17.20 7.12
CA ASP A 18 -16.18 17.57 7.64
C ASP A 18 -17.21 16.44 7.50
N LEU A 19 -17.05 15.59 6.49
CA LEU A 19 -17.92 14.42 6.25
C LEU A 19 -17.32 13.13 6.78
N THR A 20 -16.01 12.99 6.69
CA THR A 20 -15.30 11.75 7.01
C THR A 20 -14.15 12.05 7.98
N PRO A 21 -14.44 12.41 9.24
CA PRO A 21 -13.42 12.62 10.27
C PRO A 21 -12.65 11.34 10.65
N GLY A 22 -13.10 10.16 10.22
CA GLY A 22 -12.42 8.89 10.46
C GLY A 22 -12.77 8.29 11.81
N VAL A 23 -14.01 7.84 11.98
CA VAL A 23 -14.51 7.24 13.23
C VAL A 23 -13.91 5.84 13.46
N VAL A 24 -13.51 5.58 14.72
CA VAL A 24 -13.06 4.26 15.19
C VAL A 24 -14.12 3.64 16.09
N ARG A 25 -14.14 2.32 16.16
CA ARG A 25 -15.00 1.55 17.07
C ARG A 25 -14.23 1.10 18.30
N ASP A 26 -14.95 0.82 19.38
CA ASP A 26 -14.39 0.21 20.58
C ASP A 26 -14.08 -1.27 20.31
N ILE A 27 -12.86 -1.54 19.83
CA ILE A 27 -12.35 -2.87 19.53
C ILE A 27 -10.89 -2.96 19.95
N SER A 28 -10.54 -4.03 20.68
CA SER A 28 -9.16 -4.24 21.11
C SER A 28 -8.26 -4.63 19.94
N VAL A 29 -6.97 -4.31 20.03
CA VAL A 29 -5.93 -4.80 19.10
C VAL A 29 -5.95 -6.33 18.99
N THR A 30 -6.22 -7.03 20.09
CA THR A 30 -6.32 -8.51 20.08
C THR A 30 -7.47 -8.99 19.22
N GLN A 31 -8.65 -8.35 19.29
CA GLN A 31 -9.77 -8.68 18.42
C GLN A 31 -9.45 -8.34 16.96
N ILE A 32 -8.88 -7.16 16.70
CA ILE A 32 -8.42 -6.76 15.35
C ILE A 32 -7.55 -7.85 14.72
N CYS A 33 -6.58 -8.38 15.45
CA CYS A 33 -5.62 -9.35 14.92
C CYS A 33 -6.12 -10.80 14.86
N ARG A 34 -7.26 -11.10 15.51
CA ARG A 34 -7.92 -12.41 15.41
C ARG A 34 -8.98 -12.45 14.32
N THR A 35 -9.53 -11.29 13.96
CA THR A 35 -10.55 -11.18 12.92
C THR A 35 -9.98 -11.55 11.56
N LYS A 36 -10.71 -12.39 10.82
CA LYS A 36 -10.43 -12.66 9.41
C LYS A 36 -11.10 -11.60 8.55
N TRP A 37 -10.41 -10.48 8.38
CA TRP A 37 -10.92 -9.37 7.61
C TRP A 37 -11.23 -9.79 6.16
N GLY A 38 -12.45 -9.48 5.72
CA GLY A 38 -12.97 -9.88 4.40
C GLY A 38 -13.93 -11.07 4.45
N GLU A 39 -13.85 -11.90 5.50
CA GLU A 39 -14.83 -12.97 5.81
C GLU A 39 -15.79 -12.56 6.93
N ASP A 40 -15.49 -11.47 7.63
CA ASP A 40 -16.31 -10.92 8.71
C ASP A 40 -17.57 -10.22 8.19
N ALA A 41 -18.57 -10.11 9.07
CA ALA A 41 -19.80 -9.39 8.76
C ALA A 41 -19.48 -7.92 8.42
N ARG A 42 -19.98 -7.45 7.28
CA ARG A 42 -19.84 -6.06 6.86
C ARG A 42 -21.05 -5.26 7.33
N GLY A 43 -20.81 -4.19 8.09
CA GLY A 43 -21.87 -3.28 8.57
C GLY A 43 -22.26 -2.20 7.56
N VAL A 44 -21.45 -1.97 6.51
CA VAL A 44 -21.74 -0.93 5.51
C VAL A 44 -22.90 -1.35 4.60
N THR A 45 -24.05 -0.70 4.79
CA THR A 45 -25.27 -0.97 4.00
C THR A 45 -25.27 -0.23 2.65
N ALA A 46 -26.16 -0.63 1.74
CA ALA A 46 -26.35 0.11 0.47
C ALA A 46 -26.86 1.54 0.69
N ALA A 47 -27.71 1.75 1.71
CA ALA A 47 -28.20 3.08 2.07
C ALA A 47 -27.05 4.00 2.51
N MET A 48 -26.15 3.50 3.36
CA MET A 48 -24.97 4.28 3.78
C MET A 48 -24.08 4.68 2.60
N LYS A 49 -23.89 3.77 1.64
CA LYS A 49 -23.12 4.08 0.42
C LYS A 49 -23.77 5.20 -0.39
N GLN A 50 -25.09 5.17 -0.54
CA GLN A 50 -25.82 6.22 -1.24
C GLN A 50 -25.74 7.55 -0.48
N ASN A 51 -25.93 7.54 0.84
CA ASN A 51 -25.83 8.73 1.68
C ASN A 51 -24.46 9.40 1.57
N VAL A 52 -23.37 8.62 1.54
CA VAL A 52 -22.00 9.14 1.34
C VAL A 52 -21.84 9.78 -0.04
N ILE A 53 -22.33 9.14 -1.11
CA ILE A 53 -22.30 9.71 -2.47
C ILE A 53 -23.05 11.04 -2.51
N ASP A 54 -24.24 11.11 -1.92
CA ASP A 54 -25.09 12.29 -1.91
C ASP A 54 -24.46 13.43 -1.09
N ALA A 55 -23.91 13.12 0.09
CA ALA A 55 -23.22 14.08 0.95
C ALA A 55 -21.99 14.70 0.28
N TYR A 56 -21.23 13.88 -0.45
CA TYR A 56 -20.10 14.35 -1.25
C TYR A 56 -20.51 15.03 -2.55
N ARG A 57 -21.76 14.87 -3.00
CA ARG A 57 -22.23 15.22 -4.35
C ARG A 57 -21.34 14.60 -5.42
N PHE A 58 -20.95 13.34 -5.20
CA PHE A 58 -19.93 12.68 -5.99
C PHE A 58 -20.48 12.17 -7.32
N ASP A 59 -19.77 12.44 -8.43
CA ASP A 59 -20.04 11.86 -9.74
C ASP A 59 -18.90 10.90 -10.12
N VAL A 60 -19.24 9.65 -10.41
CA VAL A 60 -18.28 8.62 -10.85
C VAL A 60 -17.54 8.99 -12.14
N ASN A 61 -18.07 9.92 -12.94
CA ASN A 61 -17.36 10.45 -14.11
C ASN A 61 -16.05 11.17 -13.74
N GLN A 62 -15.92 11.62 -12.49
CA GLN A 62 -14.70 12.22 -11.96
C GLN A 62 -13.58 11.18 -11.74
N CYS A 63 -13.91 9.90 -11.55
CA CYS A 63 -12.90 8.86 -11.38
C CYS A 63 -12.20 8.54 -12.71
N PRO A 64 -10.90 8.24 -12.74
CA PRO A 64 -10.19 7.99 -14.00
C PRO A 64 -10.70 6.71 -14.69
N LEU A 65 -10.53 6.65 -16.01
CA LEU A 65 -10.81 5.42 -16.77
C LEU A 65 -9.73 4.37 -16.48
N THR A 66 -10.13 3.27 -15.86
CA THR A 66 -9.27 2.11 -15.57
C THR A 66 -9.53 0.98 -16.56
N THR A 67 -8.60 0.02 -16.64
CA THR A 67 -8.86 -1.26 -17.33
C THR A 67 -9.26 -2.32 -16.31
N PHE A 68 -10.50 -2.80 -16.40
CA PHE A 68 -11.00 -3.89 -15.57
C PHE A 68 -11.61 -4.98 -16.44
N ARG A 69 -11.11 -6.21 -16.30
CA ARG A 69 -11.54 -7.38 -17.09
C ARG A 69 -11.58 -7.10 -18.61
N GLY A 70 -10.55 -6.44 -19.12
CA GLY A 70 -10.40 -6.12 -20.55
C GLY A 70 -11.27 -4.96 -21.05
N LYS A 71 -11.99 -4.24 -20.17
CA LYS A 71 -12.85 -3.10 -20.54
C LYS A 71 -12.36 -1.82 -19.90
N ARG A 72 -12.51 -0.68 -20.60
CA ARG A 72 -12.29 0.65 -20.04
C ARG A 72 -13.52 1.09 -19.27
N VAL A 73 -13.37 1.25 -17.95
CA VAL A 73 -14.47 1.60 -17.03
C VAL A 73 -13.96 2.56 -15.95
N ARG A 74 -14.81 3.48 -15.51
CA ARG A 74 -14.58 4.23 -14.28
C ARG A 74 -15.04 3.39 -13.10
N ARG A 75 -14.26 3.37 -12.02
CA ARG A 75 -14.52 2.53 -10.85
C ARG A 75 -14.42 3.38 -9.60
N LEU A 76 -15.36 3.15 -8.70
CA LEU A 76 -15.53 3.82 -7.42
C LEU A 76 -15.82 2.77 -6.37
N GLU A 77 -15.28 2.96 -5.17
CA GLU A 77 -15.76 2.32 -3.97
C GLU A 77 -16.11 3.36 -2.91
N ILE A 78 -17.01 2.98 -2.00
CA ILE A 78 -17.25 3.73 -0.78
C ILE A 78 -16.42 3.02 0.29
N ASP A 79 -15.35 3.68 0.70
CA ASP A 79 -14.29 3.07 1.47
C ASP A 79 -14.05 3.80 2.79
N HIS A 80 -13.45 3.09 3.74
CA HIS A 80 -13.20 3.59 5.08
C HIS A 80 -11.94 4.47 5.10
N LEU A 81 -11.95 5.66 5.71
CA LEU A 81 -10.71 6.43 5.93
C LEU A 81 -9.76 5.66 6.86
N ILE A 82 -10.27 5.24 8.02
CA ILE A 82 -9.57 4.29 8.89
C ILE A 82 -10.12 2.90 8.55
N PRO A 83 -9.30 1.95 8.07
CA PRO A 83 -9.81 0.64 7.72
C PRO A 83 -10.27 -0.15 8.94
N ARG A 84 -11.22 -1.04 8.70
CA ARG A 84 -11.73 -1.98 9.71
C ARG A 84 -10.61 -2.81 10.34
N SER A 85 -9.59 -3.13 9.54
CA SER A 85 -8.39 -3.88 9.93
C SER A 85 -7.48 -3.16 10.94
N ILE A 86 -7.73 -1.89 11.23
CA ILE A 86 -7.14 -1.16 12.36
C ILE A 86 -8.23 -0.47 13.21
N GLY A 87 -9.42 -1.05 13.27
CA GLY A 87 -10.49 -0.61 14.17
C GLY A 87 -11.37 0.53 13.67
N GLY A 88 -11.32 0.90 12.39
CA GLY A 88 -12.25 1.87 11.83
C GLY A 88 -13.70 1.39 11.81
N ALA A 89 -14.66 2.28 12.14
CA ALA A 89 -16.07 1.96 12.27
C ALA A 89 -16.78 1.80 10.91
N ASP A 90 -17.81 0.96 10.86
CA ASP A 90 -18.73 0.87 9.72
C ASP A 90 -19.79 1.98 9.83
N GLU A 91 -19.36 3.23 9.68
CA GLU A 91 -20.19 4.43 9.84
C GLU A 91 -19.92 5.45 8.73
N GLU A 92 -20.94 6.21 8.32
CA GLU A 92 -20.80 7.22 7.25
C GLU A 92 -19.70 8.24 7.54
N ALA A 93 -19.50 8.62 8.81
CA ALA A 93 -18.42 9.50 9.25
C ALA A 93 -16.99 8.89 9.18
N ASN A 94 -16.88 7.64 8.76
CA ASN A 94 -15.62 7.00 8.40
C ASN A 94 -15.59 6.57 6.93
N LEU A 95 -16.64 6.84 6.13
CA LEU A 95 -16.73 6.43 4.73
C LEU A 95 -16.58 7.61 3.78
N TRP A 96 -15.95 7.38 2.62
CA TRP A 96 -15.83 8.38 1.56
C TRP A 96 -15.80 7.74 0.16
N PRO A 97 -16.15 8.48 -0.91
CA PRO A 97 -16.02 8.00 -2.27
C PRO A 97 -14.56 7.97 -2.70
N GLN A 98 -14.01 6.77 -2.91
CA GLN A 98 -12.64 6.56 -3.35
C GLN A 98 -12.57 5.97 -4.76
N CYS A 99 -11.96 6.71 -5.67
CA CYS A 99 -11.73 6.23 -7.03
C CYS A 99 -10.65 5.17 -7.08
N TYR A 100 -10.83 4.21 -7.98
CA TYR A 100 -9.73 3.35 -8.41
C TYR A 100 -8.90 4.07 -9.46
N GLU A 101 -7.60 3.99 -9.27
CA GLU A 101 -6.60 4.48 -10.19
C GLU A 101 -6.25 3.42 -11.25
N GLN A 102 -5.57 3.84 -12.32
CA GLN A 102 -5.05 2.91 -13.31
C GLN A 102 -3.90 2.10 -12.70
N VAL A 103 -4.06 0.78 -12.63
CA VAL A 103 -2.98 -0.11 -12.16
C VAL A 103 -1.76 0.04 -13.06
N ARG A 104 -0.61 0.33 -12.44
CA ARG A 104 0.69 0.44 -13.11
C ARG A 104 1.52 -0.83 -12.89
N PRO A 105 2.38 -1.23 -13.85
CA PRO A 105 3.29 -2.35 -13.64
C PRO A 105 4.27 -2.11 -12.49
N ASP A 106 4.79 -0.89 -12.39
CA ASP A 106 5.59 -0.44 -11.25
C ASP A 106 4.68 0.18 -10.18
N LYS A 107 4.74 -0.37 -8.96
CA LYS A 107 3.96 0.11 -7.82
C LYS A 107 4.45 1.47 -7.31
N ASN A 108 5.69 1.85 -7.61
CA ASN A 108 6.24 3.16 -7.25
C ASN A 108 5.65 4.27 -8.13
N GLU A 109 5.20 3.92 -9.34
CA GLU A 109 4.49 4.83 -10.25
C GLU A 109 2.96 4.83 -10.02
N GLN A 110 2.47 4.06 -9.04
CA GLN A 110 1.05 3.96 -8.77
C GLN A 110 0.49 5.31 -8.31
N GLU A 111 -0.48 5.80 -9.06
CA GLU A 111 -1.23 7.01 -8.74
C GLU A 111 -2.02 6.85 -7.42
N ASN A 112 -2.44 7.96 -6.83
CA ASN A 112 -3.16 7.94 -5.57
C ASN A 112 -4.61 7.49 -5.77
N GLY A 113 -4.93 6.24 -5.41
CA GLY A 113 -6.29 5.73 -5.42
C GLY A 113 -6.47 4.53 -4.50
N ALA A 114 -7.59 3.83 -4.69
CA ALA A 114 -7.98 2.65 -3.93
C ALA A 114 -6.85 1.60 -3.83
N HIS A 115 -6.20 1.22 -4.92
CA HIS A 115 -5.19 0.16 -4.89
C HIS A 115 -3.94 0.56 -4.10
N LYS A 116 -3.53 1.83 -4.17
CA LYS A 116 -2.43 2.38 -3.38
C LYS A 116 -2.77 2.42 -1.89
N LYS A 117 -4.00 2.82 -1.54
CA LYS A 117 -4.46 2.80 -0.14
C LYS A 117 -4.57 1.37 0.39
N ASP A 118 -5.18 0.44 -0.35
CA ASP A 118 -5.24 -1.00 -0.01
C ASP A 118 -3.87 -1.58 0.39
N ARG A 119 -2.82 -1.16 -0.34
CA ARG A 119 -1.43 -1.57 -0.04
C ARG A 119 -0.98 -1.06 1.32
N LEU A 120 -1.21 0.21 1.64
CA LEU A 120 -0.91 0.79 2.95
C LEU A 120 -1.69 0.05 4.05
N GLU A 121 -2.99 -0.14 3.87
CA GLU A 121 -3.85 -0.79 4.87
C GLU A 121 -3.45 -2.23 5.17
N THR A 122 -3.11 -2.97 4.12
CA THR A 122 -2.59 -4.33 4.24
C THR A 122 -1.29 -4.33 5.03
N TYR A 123 -0.39 -3.38 4.75
CA TYR A 123 0.89 -3.27 5.43
C TYR A 123 0.71 -2.94 6.93
N ILE A 124 -0.02 -1.86 7.26
CA ILE A 124 -0.14 -1.39 8.64
C ILE A 124 -0.90 -2.40 9.52
N HIS A 125 -1.88 -3.12 8.96
CA HIS A 125 -2.51 -4.23 9.67
C HIS A 125 -1.52 -5.37 9.95
N ALA A 126 -0.72 -5.75 8.96
CA ALA A 126 0.27 -6.82 9.11
C ALA A 126 1.38 -6.44 10.11
N GLU A 127 1.83 -5.19 10.13
CA GLU A 127 2.78 -4.68 11.12
C GLU A 127 2.18 -4.68 12.53
N LEU A 128 0.97 -4.12 12.67
CA LEU A 128 0.24 -4.09 13.95
C LEU A 128 0.09 -5.51 14.51
N CYS A 129 -0.32 -6.48 13.70
CA CYS A 129 -0.56 -7.83 14.18
C CYS A 129 0.70 -8.68 14.35
N ARG A 130 1.85 -8.22 13.84
CA ARG A 130 3.14 -8.84 14.16
C ARG A 130 3.59 -8.51 15.57
N ASN A 131 3.39 -7.27 16.00
CA ASN A 131 3.71 -6.79 17.35
C ASN A 131 2.51 -5.98 17.91
N PRO A 132 1.46 -6.66 18.39
CA PRO A 132 0.23 -6.01 18.85
C PRO A 132 0.49 -4.97 19.95
N SER A 133 0.10 -3.72 19.71
CA SER A 133 0.22 -2.61 20.66
C SER A 133 -0.90 -1.58 20.46
N ASP A 134 -1.52 -1.12 21.54
CA ASP A 134 -2.54 -0.06 21.51
C ASP A 134 -1.91 1.30 21.12
N GLU A 135 -0.65 1.54 21.50
CA GLU A 135 0.10 2.75 21.12
C GLU A 135 0.32 2.79 19.61
N LEU A 136 0.74 1.65 19.04
CA LEU A 136 0.95 1.53 17.59
C LEU A 136 -0.37 1.64 16.82
N LEU A 137 -1.45 1.06 17.34
CA LEU A 137 -2.80 1.22 16.78
C LEU A 137 -3.19 2.70 16.74
N ALA A 138 -3.05 3.42 17.85
CA ALA A 138 -3.38 4.84 17.93
C ALA A 138 -2.51 5.70 16.99
N GLU A 139 -1.23 5.35 16.85
CA GLU A 139 -0.33 6.00 15.89
C GLU A 139 -0.84 5.82 14.45
N TYR A 140 -1.12 4.59 14.03
CA TYR A 140 -1.59 4.30 12.67
C TYR A 140 -2.95 4.94 12.37
N GLN A 141 -3.88 4.90 13.32
CA GLN A 141 -5.17 5.59 13.21
C GLN A 141 -4.99 7.10 13.05
N THR A 142 -4.07 7.70 13.80
CA THR A 142 -3.77 9.15 13.72
C THR A 142 -3.16 9.52 12.37
N LYS A 143 -2.15 8.76 11.91
CA LYS A 143 -1.45 9.02 10.65
C LYS A 143 -2.36 8.89 9.45
N ILE A 144 -3.12 7.78 9.34
CA ILE A 144 -4.02 7.56 8.20
C ILE A 144 -5.17 8.57 8.18
N ARG A 145 -5.71 8.95 9.35
CA ARG A 145 -6.76 9.97 9.47
C ARG A 145 -6.28 11.34 8.99
N SER A 146 -5.04 11.69 9.31
CA SER A 146 -4.49 13.01 9.00
C SER A 146 -4.18 13.14 7.51
N ASP A 147 -3.42 12.19 6.97
CA ASP A 147 -3.06 12.15 5.55
C ASP A 147 -2.55 10.75 5.20
N TRP A 148 -3.41 9.94 4.59
CA TRP A 148 -3.06 8.57 4.19
C TRP A 148 -2.00 8.54 3.08
N ILE A 149 -1.88 9.58 2.25
CA ILE A 149 -0.91 9.64 1.15
C ILE A 149 0.48 9.91 1.72
N SER A 150 0.58 10.92 2.59
CA SER A 150 1.82 11.19 3.33
C SER A 150 2.23 9.97 4.15
N PHE A 151 1.28 9.28 4.80
CA PHE A 151 1.59 8.06 5.54
C PHE A 151 2.06 6.91 4.62
N TYR A 152 1.46 6.74 3.44
CA TYR A 152 1.97 5.81 2.43
C TYR A 152 3.44 6.12 2.08
N HIS A 153 3.76 7.38 1.83
CA HIS A 153 5.10 7.80 1.47
C HIS A 153 6.10 7.61 2.62
N GLU A 154 5.68 7.82 3.86
CA GLU A 154 6.50 7.50 5.05
C GLU A 154 6.89 6.01 5.07
N ILE A 155 5.93 5.11 4.82
CA ILE A 155 6.17 3.67 4.82
C ILE A 155 7.05 3.20 3.65
N TYR A 156 6.92 3.83 2.48
CA TYR A 156 7.56 3.39 1.24
C TYR A 156 8.67 4.32 0.73
N ALA A 157 9.16 5.26 1.54
CA ALA A 157 10.21 6.22 1.16
C ALA A 157 11.48 5.54 0.60
N ASP A 158 11.94 4.45 1.23
CA ASP A 158 13.14 3.71 0.81
C ASP A 158 12.97 2.99 -0.54
N GLU A 159 11.73 2.64 -0.92
CA GLU A 159 11.43 2.07 -2.23
C GLU A 159 11.44 3.14 -3.33
N MET A 160 11.20 4.40 -2.98
CA MET A 160 11.26 5.56 -3.87
C MET A 160 12.68 6.10 -4.08
N GLU A 161 13.59 5.96 -3.11
CA GLU A 161 14.99 6.42 -3.23
C GLU A 161 15.91 5.48 -4.03
N LEU A 162 15.48 4.26 -4.35
CA LEU A 162 16.30 3.27 -5.07
C LEU A 162 16.22 3.33 -6.60
N VAL A 163 15.75 4.45 -7.19
CA VAL A 163 15.93 4.71 -8.62
C VAL A 163 17.33 5.31 -8.83
N PRO A 164 18.35 4.57 -9.30
CA PRO A 164 19.64 5.19 -9.58
C PRO A 164 19.47 6.21 -10.71
N ALA A 165 19.86 7.45 -10.46
CA ALA A 165 19.99 8.53 -11.43
C ALA A 165 21.10 8.26 -12.48
N ARG A 166 21.01 7.14 -13.21
CA ARG A 166 22.04 6.68 -14.16
C ARG A 166 21.57 6.40 -15.57
N GLU A 167 20.41 6.90 -15.98
CA GLU A 167 20.04 6.97 -17.41
C GLU A 167 19.59 8.37 -17.86
N ILE A 168 20.21 9.43 -17.32
CA ILE A 168 20.09 10.79 -17.86
C ILE A 168 21.48 11.31 -18.22
N PHE A 169 22.16 10.63 -19.15
CA PHE A 169 23.17 11.19 -20.08
C PHE A 169 23.84 10.01 -20.82
N MET A 170 23.35 9.67 -22.01
CA MET A 170 24.20 9.01 -23.01
C MET A 170 24.62 10.07 -24.03
N PRO A 171 25.90 10.49 -24.11
CA PRO A 171 26.36 11.18 -25.28
C PRO A 171 26.42 10.21 -26.47
N VAL A 172 26.02 10.74 -27.62
CA VAL A 172 25.96 10.11 -28.94
C VAL A 172 27.22 9.27 -29.24
N LYS A 173 27.00 8.05 -29.75
CA LYS A 173 28.03 7.12 -30.19
C LYS A 173 28.98 7.77 -31.21
N THR A 174 30.29 7.73 -30.94
CA THR A 174 31.30 7.66 -32.00
C THR A 174 32.07 6.35 -31.85
N ILE A 175 32.02 5.53 -32.90
CA ILE A 175 32.77 4.29 -33.05
C ILE A 175 34.25 4.63 -33.25
N ARG A 176 35.18 3.96 -32.54
CA ARG A 176 36.46 3.45 -33.07
C ARG A 176 37.24 2.58 -32.04
N HIS A 177 37.58 1.38 -32.51
CA HIS A 177 38.71 0.47 -32.25
C HIS A 177 39.21 0.06 -30.84
N VAL A 178 39.22 -1.27 -30.69
CA VAL A 178 40.00 -2.20 -29.85
C VAL A 178 41.37 -1.71 -29.34
N SER A 179 41.65 -1.89 -28.03
CA SER A 179 42.79 -2.68 -27.53
C SER A 179 42.76 -2.88 -26.00
N VAL A 180 43.40 -3.96 -25.57
CA VAL A 180 43.40 -4.64 -24.26
C VAL A 180 44.42 -4.02 -23.30
N ARG A 181 44.10 -3.93 -21.98
CA ARG A 181 44.93 -4.46 -20.84
C ARG A 181 44.40 -4.09 -19.44
N LYS A 182 44.24 -5.15 -18.63
CA LYS A 182 44.55 -5.39 -17.19
C LYS A 182 44.41 -4.27 -16.14
N GLY A 183 43.67 -4.56 -15.06
CA GLY A 183 44.10 -4.18 -13.70
C GLY A 183 43.04 -3.92 -12.61
N VAL A 184 43.00 -4.83 -11.62
CA VAL A 184 42.81 -4.56 -10.17
C VAL A 184 41.40 -4.44 -9.54
N SER A 185 41.06 -5.50 -8.80
CA SER A 185 40.43 -5.62 -7.45
C SER A 185 39.05 -5.02 -7.15
N LYS A 186 38.03 -5.90 -7.11
CA LYS A 186 36.79 -5.71 -6.33
C LYS A 186 36.81 -6.66 -5.12
N LYS A 187 37.22 -6.17 -3.95
CA LYS A 187 36.77 -6.69 -2.66
C LYS A 187 35.75 -5.71 -2.09
N THR A 188 34.81 -6.23 -1.31
CA THR A 188 33.80 -5.50 -0.50
C THR A 188 32.39 -5.33 -1.09
N VAL A 189 31.82 -6.35 -1.76
CA VAL A 189 30.34 -6.50 -1.86
C VAL A 189 29.92 -7.97 -1.89
N VAL A 190 30.39 -8.79 -0.94
CA VAL A 190 29.93 -10.20 -0.78
C VAL A 190 29.57 -10.55 0.68
N ALA A 191 29.79 -9.63 1.63
CA ALA A 191 29.60 -9.92 3.05
C ALA A 191 28.15 -9.74 3.57
N LYS A 192 27.28 -9.00 2.88
CA LYS A 192 25.91 -8.71 3.39
C LYS A 192 24.83 -9.66 2.87
N LYS A 193 25.07 -10.39 1.76
CA LYS A 193 24.11 -11.35 1.17
C LYS A 193 24.18 -12.77 1.76
N ARG A 194 25.18 -13.07 2.62
CA ARG A 194 25.31 -14.37 3.30
C ARG A 194 24.61 -14.47 4.66
N ARG A 195 24.29 -13.35 5.32
CA ARG A 195 23.67 -13.39 6.66
C ARG A 195 22.16 -13.68 6.66
N HIS A 196 21.46 -13.47 5.54
CA HIS A 196 20.02 -13.76 5.45
C HIS A 196 19.70 -15.21 5.05
N ALA A 197 20.58 -15.87 4.28
CA ALA A 197 20.39 -17.27 3.86
C ALA A 197 20.69 -18.27 5.00
N ASP A 198 21.67 -17.96 5.86
CA ASP A 198 22.05 -18.84 6.97
C ASP A 198 21.03 -18.83 8.13
N ALA A 199 20.30 -17.72 8.33
CA ALA A 199 19.24 -17.62 9.33
C ALA A 199 17.99 -18.45 8.95
N LEU A 200 17.60 -18.43 7.67
CA LEU A 200 16.47 -19.24 7.16
C LEU A 200 16.77 -20.74 7.21
N THR A 201 18.01 -21.15 6.97
CA THR A 201 18.41 -22.57 7.00
C THR A 201 18.44 -23.11 8.43
N LYS A 202 18.97 -22.33 9.39
CA LYS A 202 18.95 -22.71 10.83
C LYS A 202 17.53 -22.77 11.41
N HIS A 203 16.64 -21.87 11.00
CA HIS A 203 15.25 -21.89 11.47
C HIS A 203 14.46 -23.11 10.94
N ARG A 204 14.68 -23.52 9.68
CA ARG A 204 14.06 -24.73 9.11
C ARG A 204 14.54 -26.01 9.79
N GLN A 205 15.83 -26.12 10.12
CA GLN A 205 16.39 -27.29 10.82
C GLN A 205 15.92 -27.40 12.28
N ALA A 206 15.77 -26.27 12.99
CA ALA A 206 15.22 -26.26 14.35
C ALA A 206 13.74 -26.68 14.40
N LYS A 207 12.94 -26.25 13.41
CA LYS A 207 11.51 -26.60 13.29
C LYS A 207 11.32 -28.09 12.94
N ALA A 208 12.22 -28.68 12.15
CA ALA A 208 12.21 -30.10 11.82
C ALA A 208 12.60 -31.00 13.01
N LYS A 209 13.56 -30.58 13.84
CA LYS A 209 13.94 -31.33 15.08
C LYS A 209 12.83 -31.30 16.13
N LYS A 210 12.13 -30.18 16.32
CA LYS A 210 10.98 -30.10 17.25
C LYS A 210 9.79 -30.98 16.83
N ARG A 211 9.55 -31.19 15.52
CA ARG A 211 8.48 -32.09 15.04
C ARG A 211 8.80 -33.59 15.24
N LYS A 212 10.08 -33.96 15.34
CA LYS A 212 10.50 -35.35 15.60
C LYS A 212 10.61 -35.71 17.08
N ALA A 213 10.49 -34.74 17.99
CA ALA A 213 10.65 -34.93 19.44
C ALA A 213 9.31 -34.91 20.21
N LYS A 214 8.16 -34.92 19.52
CA LYS A 214 6.85 -35.01 20.19
C LYS A 214 6.50 -36.50 20.38
N PRO A 215 6.47 -37.05 21.61
CA PRO A 215 5.99 -38.41 21.82
C PRO A 215 4.49 -38.47 21.52
N ALA A 216 4.06 -39.58 20.94
CA ALA A 216 2.65 -39.92 20.83
C ALA A 216 2.13 -40.23 22.24
N GLY A 217 1.21 -39.39 22.71
CA GLY A 217 0.38 -39.58 23.88
C GLY A 217 -1.00 -39.07 23.54
#